data_AF-A0A929PNW1-F1
#
_entry.id   AF-A0A929PNW1-F1
#
_cell.length_a   1.000
_cell.length_b   1.000
_cell.length_c   1.000
_cell.angle_alpha   90.00
_cell.angle_beta   90.00
_cell.angle_gamma   90.00
#
_symmetry.space_group_name_H-M   'P 1'
#
loop_
_entity.id
_entity.type
_entity.pdbx_description
1 polymer ?
#
loop_
_entity_poly.entity_id
_entity_poly.type
_entity_poly.pdbx_seq_one_letter_code
_entity_poly.pdbx_strand_id
1 'polypeptide(L)'
;MQQMIKLPFKHKMMEKKPNFILMADVIDSRKKNQEMLMKEFKEIVNKVNKIAKNEIISPMTITLGDEFQGVVDDLKSAIVVVTLIEEEIIQQQANFKLRYVIVEGEIDTPINKKSAHEMLGSGLTSARNLLGTSKQSNSRFFIELNENNKSKVLADIFSIYQRIIDDWKIAKDYQIISAFIQLKDYKLVAEKLDKDKSLMWRREKTMRIKDYMSVKNIMKYIGENKNV
;
A
#
# COMPACT_ATOMS: atom_id res chain seq x y z
N MET A 1 -21.33 -58.21 -26.19
CA MET A 1 -21.78 -57.41 -25.04
C MET A 1 -20.57 -56.62 -24.54
N GLN A 2 -20.36 -55.40 -25.06
CA GLN A 2 -19.20 -54.56 -24.73
C GLN A 2 -19.43 -53.88 -23.38
N GLN A 3 -18.57 -54.12 -22.40
CA GLN A 3 -18.55 -53.39 -21.14
C GLN A 3 -17.85 -52.04 -21.36
N MET A 4 -18.63 -50.96 -21.32
CA MET A 4 -18.13 -49.60 -21.19
C MET A 4 -17.53 -49.40 -19.80
N ILE A 5 -16.22 -49.14 -19.77
CA ILE A 5 -15.51 -48.65 -18.59
C ILE A 5 -15.97 -47.21 -18.32
N LYS A 6 -16.81 -47.01 -17.29
CA LYS A 6 -17.10 -45.68 -16.75
C LYS A 6 -15.90 -45.22 -15.92
N LEU A 7 -15.15 -44.25 -16.43
CA LEU A 7 -14.21 -43.44 -15.64
C LEU A 7 -14.98 -42.34 -14.91
N PRO A 8 -14.90 -42.21 -13.57
CA PRO A 8 -15.44 -41.05 -12.89
C PRO A 8 -14.34 -40.40 -12.04
N PHE A 9 -13.57 -39.48 -12.62
CA PHE A 9 -12.86 -38.48 -11.81
C PHE A 9 -12.82 -37.15 -12.57
N LYS A 10 -13.98 -36.48 -12.62
CA LYS A 10 -13.98 -35.01 -12.69
C LYS A 10 -13.53 -34.52 -11.32
N HIS A 11 -12.22 -34.29 -11.16
CA HIS A 11 -11.72 -33.46 -10.08
C HIS A 11 -12.38 -32.09 -10.26
N LYS A 12 -13.37 -31.77 -9.41
CA LYS A 12 -13.93 -30.44 -9.31
C LYS A 12 -12.77 -29.56 -8.87
N MET A 13 -12.10 -28.87 -9.80
CA MET A 13 -11.10 -27.88 -9.44
C MET A 13 -11.82 -26.89 -8.51
N MET A 14 -11.44 -26.89 -7.24
CA MET A 14 -11.88 -25.82 -6.34
C MET A 14 -11.28 -24.55 -6.92
N GLU A 15 -12.12 -23.63 -7.40
CA GLU A 15 -11.67 -22.29 -7.80
C GLU A 15 -10.89 -21.71 -6.63
N LYS A 16 -9.58 -21.51 -6.81
CA LYS A 16 -8.75 -20.87 -5.79
C LYS A 16 -9.23 -19.44 -5.68
N LYS A 17 -9.65 -19.05 -4.48
CA LYS A 17 -10.01 -17.66 -4.22
C LYS A 17 -8.76 -16.79 -4.42
N PRO A 18 -8.84 -15.69 -5.19
CA PRO A 18 -7.72 -14.80 -5.36
C PRO A 18 -7.34 -14.14 -4.02
N ASN A 19 -6.05 -13.83 -3.88
CA ASN A 19 -5.47 -13.14 -2.74
C ASN A 19 -5.06 -11.72 -3.16
N PHE A 20 -4.92 -10.83 -2.18
CA PHE A 20 -4.41 -9.49 -2.41
C PHE A 20 -2.93 -9.42 -2.04
N ILE A 21 -2.10 -9.24 -3.05
CA ILE A 21 -0.65 -9.18 -2.95
C ILE A 21 -0.24 -7.71 -2.95
N LEU A 22 0.60 -7.36 -1.98
CA LEU A 22 1.18 -6.03 -1.87
C LEU A 22 2.70 -6.16 -1.96
N MET A 23 3.30 -5.50 -2.94
CA MET A 23 4.76 -5.34 -3.01
C MET A 23 5.11 -3.87 -3.16
N ALA A 24 6.31 -3.51 -2.74
CA ALA A 24 6.85 -2.19 -3.02
C ALA A 24 8.36 -2.20 -3.08
N ASP A 25 8.95 -1.35 -3.91
CA ASP A 25 10.39 -1.04 -3.91
C ASP A 25 10.65 0.45 -3.60
N VAL A 26 11.85 0.73 -3.09
CA VAL A 26 12.30 2.11 -2.87
C VAL A 26 12.67 2.75 -4.21
N ILE A 27 12.09 3.92 -4.48
CA ILE A 27 12.42 4.71 -5.66
C ILE A 27 13.82 5.32 -5.50
N ASP A 28 14.65 5.16 -6.53
CA ASP A 28 16.01 5.72 -6.61
C ASP A 28 16.94 5.30 -5.44
N SER A 29 16.73 4.10 -4.87
CA SER A 29 17.50 3.59 -3.73
C SER A 29 19.01 3.69 -3.92
N ARG A 30 19.53 3.32 -5.09
CA ARG A 30 20.97 3.34 -5.44
C ARG A 30 21.67 4.69 -5.25
N LYS A 31 20.94 5.81 -5.24
CA LYS A 31 21.50 7.16 -5.10
C LYS A 31 21.65 7.63 -3.65
N LYS A 32 21.29 6.79 -2.68
CA LYS A 32 21.22 7.14 -1.25
C LYS A 32 22.27 6.41 -0.42
N ASN A 33 22.50 6.90 0.79
CA ASN A 33 23.20 6.13 1.82
C ASN A 33 22.40 4.86 2.09
N GLN A 34 22.92 3.72 1.60
CA GLN A 34 22.22 2.44 1.63
C GLN A 34 21.95 1.97 3.06
N GLU A 35 22.88 2.20 3.99
CA GLU A 35 22.72 1.75 5.37
C GLU A 35 21.58 2.48 6.07
N MET A 36 21.57 3.81 5.97
CA MET A 36 20.51 4.64 6.56
C MET A 36 19.15 4.35 5.91
N LEU A 37 19.10 4.26 4.57
CA LEU A 37 17.88 3.92 3.84
C LEU A 37 17.31 2.58 4.32
N MET A 38 18.14 1.54 4.38
CA MET A 38 17.70 0.21 4.77
C MET A 38 17.27 0.14 6.22
N LYS A 39 17.89 0.94 7.10
CA LYS A 39 17.46 1.06 8.49
C LYS A 39 16.05 1.67 8.57
N GLU A 40 15.83 2.84 7.98
CA GLU A 40 14.53 3.53 7.99
C GLU A 40 13.43 2.66 7.34
N PHE A 41 13.73 2.04 6.20
CA PHE A 41 12.80 1.16 5.50
C PHE A 41 12.40 -0.05 6.36
N LYS A 42 13.35 -0.72 7.00
CA LYS A 42 13.09 -1.83 7.93
C LYS A 42 12.27 -1.38 9.13
N GLU A 43 12.58 -0.24 9.72
CA GLU A 43 11.85 0.29 10.88
C GLU A 43 10.38 0.56 10.54
N ILE A 44 10.12 1.21 9.39
CA ILE A 44 8.76 1.48 8.91
C ILE A 44 7.99 0.19 8.62
N VAL A 45 8.55 -0.72 7.82
CA VAL A 45 7.88 -1.98 7.46
C VAL A 45 7.56 -2.82 8.71
N ASN A 46 8.51 -2.94 9.64
CA ASN A 46 8.29 -3.67 10.88
C ASN A 46 7.24 -3.01 11.79
N LYS A 47 7.18 -1.68 11.83
CA LYS A 47 6.17 -0.95 12.60
C LYS A 47 4.78 -1.15 12.00
N VAL A 48 4.64 -1.04 10.68
CA VAL A 48 3.34 -1.24 10.00
C VAL A 48 2.88 -2.69 10.10
N ASN A 49 3.75 -3.69 9.98
CA ASN A 49 3.41 -5.10 10.23
C ASN A 49 2.77 -5.31 11.61
N LYS A 50 3.22 -4.56 12.64
CA LYS A 50 2.67 -4.64 14.00
C LYS A 50 1.33 -3.92 14.12
N ILE A 51 1.23 -2.71 13.57
CA ILE A 51 0.01 -1.87 13.64
C ILE A 51 -1.14 -2.51 12.86
N ALA A 52 -0.85 -2.97 11.63
CA ALA A 52 -1.83 -3.51 10.70
C ALA A 52 -1.91 -5.04 10.73
N LYS A 53 -1.58 -5.69 11.85
CA LYS A 53 -1.55 -7.16 11.97
C LYS A 53 -2.86 -7.83 11.53
N ASN A 54 -4.00 -7.17 11.73
CA ASN A 54 -5.32 -7.72 11.39
C ASN A 54 -5.67 -7.57 9.91
N GLU A 55 -4.95 -6.71 9.18
CA GLU A 55 -5.13 -6.46 7.75
C GLU A 55 -4.19 -7.35 6.92
N ILE A 56 -3.21 -8.01 7.56
CA ILE A 56 -2.10 -8.70 6.91
C ILE A 56 -2.17 -10.21 7.20
N ILE A 57 -2.35 -11.03 6.15
CA ILE A 57 -2.35 -12.50 6.28
C ILE A 57 -0.91 -13.04 6.26
N SER A 58 -0.04 -12.48 5.42
CA SER A 58 1.40 -12.79 5.37
C SER A 58 2.19 -11.48 5.52
N PRO A 59 3.06 -11.37 6.54
CA PRO A 59 3.75 -10.12 6.87
C PRO A 59 4.54 -9.58 5.68
N MET A 60 4.56 -8.25 5.56
CA MET A 60 5.45 -7.57 4.62
C MET A 60 6.89 -7.93 4.98
N THR A 61 7.49 -8.76 4.13
CA THR A 61 8.81 -9.30 4.34
C THR A 61 9.75 -8.63 3.36
N ILE A 62 10.73 -7.90 3.90
CA ILE A 62 11.79 -7.31 3.09
C ILE A 62 12.62 -8.43 2.51
N THR A 63 12.76 -8.44 1.18
CA THR A 63 13.56 -9.44 0.47
C THR A 63 15.00 -8.95 0.30
N LEU A 64 15.77 -9.47 -0.66
CA LEU A 64 17.14 -9.02 -0.89
C LEU A 64 17.14 -7.61 -1.52
N GLY A 65 17.31 -6.58 -0.69
CA GLY A 65 17.45 -5.19 -1.13
C GLY A 65 16.42 -4.29 -0.48
N ASP A 66 15.83 -3.43 -1.31
CA ASP A 66 14.96 -2.31 -0.98
C ASP A 66 13.49 -2.58 -1.32
N GLU A 67 13.11 -3.85 -1.39
CA GLU A 67 11.76 -4.31 -1.73
C GLU A 67 11.16 -5.11 -0.56
N PHE A 68 9.84 -4.98 -0.37
CA PHE A 68 9.07 -5.93 0.42
C PHE A 68 7.98 -6.61 -0.41
N GLN A 69 7.60 -7.81 0.03
CA GLN A 69 6.44 -8.56 -0.43
C GLN A 69 5.55 -8.93 0.77
N GLY A 70 4.23 -8.84 0.63
CA GLY A 70 3.26 -9.28 1.63
C GLY A 70 1.93 -9.69 1.01
N VAL A 71 1.06 -10.30 1.83
CA VAL A 71 -0.31 -10.68 1.44
C VAL A 71 -1.27 -10.13 2.48
N VAL A 72 -2.29 -9.41 2.01
CA VAL A 72 -3.30 -8.74 2.86
C VAL A 72 -4.67 -9.40 2.70
N ASP A 73 -5.57 -9.14 3.64
CA ASP A 73 -6.86 -9.86 3.73
C ASP A 73 -7.81 -9.53 2.57
N ASP A 74 -7.89 -8.25 2.23
CA ASP A 74 -8.71 -7.75 1.14
C ASP A 74 -8.15 -6.44 0.53
N LEU A 75 -8.85 -5.89 -0.46
CA LEU A 75 -8.45 -4.64 -1.11
C LEU A 75 -8.43 -3.45 -0.14
N LYS A 76 -9.39 -3.39 0.80
CA LYS A 76 -9.42 -2.35 1.83
C LYS A 76 -8.17 -2.44 2.70
N SER A 77 -7.77 -3.65 3.10
CA SER A 77 -6.56 -3.94 3.86
C SER A 77 -5.32 -3.43 3.11
N ALA A 78 -5.23 -3.67 1.79
CA ALA A 78 -4.15 -3.14 0.96
C ALA A 78 -4.06 -1.61 1.02
N ILE A 79 -5.20 -0.92 0.87
CA ILE A 79 -5.30 0.54 0.93
C ILE A 79 -4.92 1.07 2.32
N VAL A 80 -5.41 0.42 3.38
CA VAL A 80 -5.06 0.77 4.77
C VAL A 80 -3.56 0.63 4.99
N VAL A 81 -2.97 -0.51 4.61
CA VAL A 81 -1.53 -0.75 4.76
C VAL A 81 -0.71 0.28 3.98
N VAL A 82 -1.01 0.52 2.71
CA VAL A 82 -0.29 1.51 1.89
C VAL A 82 -0.37 2.92 2.49
N THR A 83 -1.56 3.35 2.91
CA THR A 83 -1.71 4.68 3.52
C THR A 83 -1.00 4.79 4.86
N LEU A 84 -0.98 3.73 5.68
CA LEU A 84 -0.21 3.67 6.92
C LEU A 84 1.30 3.76 6.67
N ILE A 85 1.83 3.10 5.64
CA ILE A 85 3.26 3.20 5.29
C ILE A 85 3.62 4.65 4.92
N GLU A 86 2.82 5.31 4.08
CA GLU A 86 3.08 6.72 3.72
C GLU A 86 3.00 7.66 4.94
N GLU A 87 2.05 7.43 5.85
CA GLU A 87 1.97 8.20 7.10
C GLU A 87 3.17 7.95 8.01
N GLU A 88 3.69 6.72 8.07
CA GLU A 88 4.88 6.38 8.84
C GLU A 88 6.17 6.97 8.24
N ILE A 89 6.28 7.01 6.91
CA ILE A 89 7.37 7.73 6.22
C ILE A 89 7.40 9.20 6.67
N ILE A 90 6.24 9.85 6.77
CA ILE A 90 6.14 11.24 7.23
C ILE A 90 6.49 11.36 8.72
N GLN A 91 5.90 10.53 9.58
CA GLN A 91 6.10 10.60 11.03
C GLN A 91 7.56 10.36 11.42
N GLN A 92 8.24 9.45 10.72
CA GLN A 92 9.64 9.10 10.96
C GLN A 92 10.61 9.98 10.17
N GLN A 93 10.11 10.95 9.40
CA GLN A 93 10.90 11.85 8.55
C GLN A 93 11.80 11.10 7.56
N ALA A 94 11.38 9.92 7.15
CA ALA A 94 12.19 9.07 6.31
C ALA A 94 12.36 9.71 4.93
N ASN A 95 13.61 9.75 4.45
CA ASN A 95 13.93 10.45 3.22
C ASN A 95 13.87 9.50 2.01
N PHE A 96 12.72 8.84 1.81
CA PHE A 96 12.48 8.02 0.64
C PHE A 96 11.02 7.95 0.25
N LYS A 97 10.80 7.44 -0.97
CA LYS A 97 9.50 7.19 -1.55
C LYS A 97 9.45 5.76 -1.99
N LEU A 98 8.28 5.15 -1.88
CA LEU A 98 8.03 3.81 -2.34
C LEU A 98 7.19 3.82 -3.61
N ARG A 99 7.44 2.84 -4.47
CA ARG A 99 6.55 2.46 -5.54
C ARG A 99 5.81 1.19 -5.12
N TYR A 100 4.49 1.22 -5.16
CA TYR A 100 3.62 0.15 -4.71
C TYR A 100 2.94 -0.54 -5.88
N VAL A 101 2.77 -1.85 -5.74
CA VAL A 101 1.87 -2.65 -6.56
C VAL A 101 0.87 -3.38 -5.68
N ILE A 102 -0.41 -3.30 -6.05
CA ILE A 102 -1.50 -4.07 -5.46
C ILE A 102 -2.03 -4.98 -6.56
N VAL A 103 -1.94 -6.30 -6.36
CA VAL A 103 -2.42 -7.29 -7.32
C VAL A 103 -3.42 -8.23 -6.66
N GLU A 104 -4.59 -8.39 -7.26
CA GLU A 104 -5.51 -9.48 -6.94
C GLU A 104 -5.16 -10.69 -7.83
N GLY A 105 -4.76 -11.80 -7.22
CA GLY A 105 -4.32 -12.97 -8.00
C GLY A 105 -4.13 -14.24 -7.19
N GLU A 106 -3.89 -15.34 -7.90
CA GLU A 106 -3.76 -16.66 -7.26
C GLU A 106 -2.40 -16.83 -6.59
N ILE A 107 -2.42 -17.51 -5.44
CA ILE A 107 -1.24 -18.04 -4.77
C ILE A 107 -1.43 -19.55 -4.69
N ASP A 108 -0.48 -20.30 -5.25
CA ASP A 108 -0.57 -21.73 -5.44
C ASP A 108 -0.18 -22.54 -4.22
N THR A 109 0.75 -22.00 -3.43
CA THR A 109 1.22 -22.56 -2.16
C THR A 109 0.34 -22.12 -1.00
N PRO A 110 0.34 -22.85 0.13
CA PRO A 110 -0.25 -22.34 1.37
C PRO A 110 0.32 -20.97 1.77
N ILE A 111 -0.52 -20.08 2.29
CA ILE A 111 -0.07 -18.76 2.76
C ILE A 111 0.84 -18.91 3.98
N ASN A 112 2.07 -18.45 3.86
CA ASN A 112 3.02 -18.43 4.96
C ASN A 112 2.78 -17.20 5.85
N LYS A 113 2.23 -17.44 7.04
CA LYS A 113 1.87 -16.37 8.00
C LYS A 113 3.07 -15.79 8.77
N LYS A 114 4.27 -16.35 8.61
CA LYS A 114 5.49 -15.91 9.32
C LYS A 114 6.41 -15.07 8.44
N SER A 115 6.42 -15.35 7.14
CA SER A 115 7.25 -14.68 6.16
C SER A 115 6.60 -14.83 4.79
N ALA A 116 6.63 -13.78 3.97
CA ALA A 116 6.13 -13.85 2.60
C ALA A 116 7.12 -14.52 1.63
N HIS A 117 8.18 -15.17 2.13
CA HIS A 117 9.09 -15.96 1.29
C HIS A 117 8.48 -17.31 0.87
N GLU A 118 9.04 -17.87 -0.21
CA GLU A 118 8.77 -19.23 -0.72
C GLU A 118 7.33 -19.49 -1.20
N MET A 119 6.47 -18.47 -1.21
CA MET A 119 5.16 -18.57 -1.84
C MET A 119 5.29 -18.49 -3.37
N LEU A 120 4.51 -19.30 -4.08
CA LEU A 120 4.46 -19.35 -5.54
C LEU A 120 3.02 -19.10 -6.01
N GLY A 121 2.88 -18.53 -7.20
CA GLY A 121 1.57 -18.31 -7.82
C GLY A 121 1.61 -17.30 -8.96
N SER A 122 0.61 -17.34 -9.83
CA SER A 122 0.46 -16.40 -10.95
C SER A 122 0.34 -14.96 -10.45
N GLY A 123 -0.40 -14.70 -9.35
CA GLY A 123 -0.54 -13.38 -8.77
C GLY A 123 0.78 -12.77 -8.30
N LEU A 124 1.66 -13.59 -7.68
CA LEU A 124 2.98 -13.13 -7.24
C LEU A 124 3.89 -12.81 -8.43
N THR A 125 3.78 -13.59 -9.50
CA THR A 125 4.48 -13.33 -10.76
C THR A 125 3.99 -12.02 -11.39
N SER A 126 2.68 -11.80 -11.47
CA SER A 126 2.08 -10.55 -11.98
C SER A 126 2.52 -9.34 -11.17
N ALA A 127 2.46 -9.41 -9.83
CA ALA A 127 2.90 -8.32 -8.96
C ALA A 127 4.38 -7.97 -9.19
N ARG A 128 5.25 -8.98 -9.29
CA ARG A 128 6.68 -8.75 -9.57
C ARG A 128 6.90 -8.11 -10.94
N ASN A 129 6.20 -8.59 -11.96
CA ASN A 129 6.28 -8.03 -13.31
C ASN A 129 5.80 -6.58 -13.35
N LEU A 130 4.67 -6.29 -12.70
CA LEU A 130 4.12 -4.93 -12.58
C LEU A 130 5.08 -4.00 -11.84
N LEU A 131 5.74 -4.47 -10.78
CA LEU A 131 6.73 -3.69 -10.04
C LEU A 131 7.98 -3.41 -10.90
N GLY A 132 8.37 -4.35 -11.75
CA GLY A 132 9.48 -4.19 -12.70
C GLY A 132 9.18 -3.21 -13.83
N THR A 133 8.02 -3.33 -14.49
CA THR A 133 7.64 -2.48 -15.63
C THR A 133 7.30 -1.05 -15.21
N SER A 134 6.78 -0.87 -14.00
CA SER A 134 6.45 0.44 -13.45
C SER A 134 7.67 1.33 -13.13
N LYS A 135 8.90 0.80 -13.21
CA LYS A 135 10.13 1.56 -12.96
C LYS A 135 10.34 2.74 -13.91
N GLN A 136 9.69 2.73 -15.07
CA GLN A 136 9.79 3.78 -16.09
C GLN A 136 8.72 4.88 -15.93
N SER A 137 7.79 4.72 -14.99
CA SER A 137 6.67 5.64 -14.78
C SER A 137 6.95 6.62 -13.63
N ASN A 138 6.37 7.81 -13.73
CA ASN A 138 6.34 8.81 -12.65
C ASN A 138 5.28 8.48 -11.59
N SER A 139 4.35 7.57 -11.88
CA SER A 139 3.38 7.09 -10.90
C SER A 139 4.05 6.20 -9.87
N ARG A 140 3.58 6.28 -8.63
CA ARG A 140 4.06 5.49 -7.49
C ARG A 140 3.13 4.35 -7.13
N PHE A 141 1.90 4.32 -7.64
CA PHE A 141 0.88 3.37 -7.23
C PHE A 141 0.31 2.68 -8.47
N PHE A 142 0.40 1.34 -8.50
CA PHE A 142 -0.09 0.52 -9.61
C PHE A 142 -1.02 -0.55 -9.04
N ILE A 143 -2.17 -0.72 -9.67
CA ILE A 143 -3.22 -1.61 -9.19
C ILE A 143 -3.67 -2.51 -10.35
N GLU A 144 -3.69 -3.81 -10.11
CA GLU A 144 -4.18 -4.83 -11.04
C GLU A 144 -5.16 -5.74 -10.28
N LEU A 145 -6.46 -5.49 -10.45
CA LEU A 145 -7.53 -6.31 -9.88
C LEU A 145 -8.19 -7.14 -10.98
N ASN A 146 -8.94 -8.17 -10.59
CA ASN A 146 -9.75 -8.93 -11.54
C ASN A 146 -10.77 -8.01 -12.24
N GLU A 147 -11.22 -6.96 -11.57
CA GLU A 147 -12.07 -5.91 -12.13
C GLU A 147 -11.25 -4.75 -12.69
N ASN A 148 -11.11 -4.71 -14.02
CA ASN A 148 -10.30 -3.71 -14.71
C ASN A 148 -10.79 -2.26 -14.51
N ASN A 149 -12.10 -2.02 -14.46
CA ASN A 149 -12.64 -0.67 -14.26
C ASN A 149 -12.31 -0.15 -12.87
N LYS A 150 -12.49 -0.98 -11.85
CA LYS A 150 -12.12 -0.67 -10.47
C LYS A 150 -10.62 -0.41 -10.31
N SER A 151 -9.78 -1.18 -11.01
CA SER A 151 -8.33 -0.94 -11.07
C SER A 151 -8.00 0.47 -11.58
N LYS A 152 -8.63 0.88 -12.69
CA LYS A 152 -8.43 2.23 -13.28
C LYS A 152 -8.90 3.34 -12.34
N VAL A 153 -10.09 3.21 -11.77
CA VAL A 153 -10.65 4.19 -10.83
C VAL A 153 -9.73 4.35 -9.61
N LEU A 154 -9.26 3.24 -9.03
CA LEU A 154 -8.31 3.32 -7.92
C LEU A 154 -6.97 3.93 -8.34
N ALA A 155 -6.45 3.60 -9.50
CA ALA A 155 -5.21 4.20 -10.01
C ALA A 155 -5.35 5.73 -10.17
N ASP A 156 -6.47 6.21 -10.70
CA ASP A 156 -6.76 7.64 -10.82
C ASP A 156 -6.85 8.32 -9.45
N ILE A 157 -7.50 7.68 -8.47
CA ILE A 157 -7.59 8.21 -7.10
C ILE A 157 -6.23 8.24 -6.43
N PHE A 158 -5.42 7.17 -6.57
CA PHE A 158 -4.04 7.14 -6.08
C PHE A 158 -3.16 8.17 -6.78
N SER A 159 -3.43 8.54 -8.03
CA SER A 159 -2.73 9.64 -8.69
C SER A 159 -3.01 11.01 -8.03
N ILE A 160 -4.23 11.22 -7.53
CA ILE A 160 -4.60 12.42 -6.76
C ILE A 160 -3.91 12.37 -5.40
N TYR A 161 -3.96 11.22 -4.72
CA TYR A 161 -3.29 10.97 -3.45
C TYR A 161 -1.79 11.26 -3.55
N GLN A 162 -1.12 10.70 -4.57
CA GLN A 162 0.30 10.90 -4.85
C GLN A 162 0.65 12.38 -4.98
N ARG A 163 -0.11 13.14 -5.78
CA ARG A 163 0.15 14.58 -5.96
C ARG A 163 0.10 15.33 -4.63
N ILE A 164 -0.85 15.00 -3.75
CA ILE A 164 -0.96 15.66 -2.45
C ILE A 164 0.24 15.36 -1.56
N ILE A 165 0.59 14.08 -1.39
CA ILE A 165 1.66 13.68 -0.48
C ILE A 165 3.06 14.03 -1.02
N ASP A 166 3.23 14.03 -2.35
CA ASP A 166 4.51 14.38 -2.97
C ASP A 166 4.79 15.90 -2.93
N ASP A 167 3.75 16.74 -2.81
CA ASP A 167 3.86 18.19 -2.62
C ASP A 167 4.26 18.57 -1.18
N TRP A 168 4.11 17.65 -0.22
CA TRP A 168 4.43 17.91 1.18
C TRP A 168 5.94 17.97 1.43
N LYS A 169 6.37 19.06 2.07
CA LYS A 169 7.78 19.29 2.43
C LYS A 169 8.13 18.62 3.76
N ILE A 170 8.17 17.28 3.77
CA ILE A 170 8.38 16.45 4.98
C ILE A 170 9.55 16.97 5.84
N ALA A 171 10.71 17.23 5.22
CA ALA A 171 11.91 17.73 5.91
C ALA A 171 11.71 19.03 6.72
N LYS A 172 10.69 19.83 6.41
CA LYS A 172 10.37 21.08 7.11
C LYS A 172 9.10 20.98 7.95
N ASP A 173 8.13 20.22 7.46
CA ASP A 173 6.73 20.34 7.86
C ASP A 173 6.18 19.09 8.55
N TYR A 174 6.99 18.05 8.80
CA TYR A 174 6.51 16.76 9.30
C TYR A 174 5.66 16.86 10.58
N GLN A 175 6.00 17.74 11.52
CA GLN A 175 5.24 17.90 12.77
C GLN A 175 3.82 18.40 12.51
N ILE A 176 3.68 19.38 11.61
CA ILE A 176 2.40 19.96 11.23
C ILE A 176 1.58 18.92 10.45
N ILE A 177 2.19 18.26 9.47
CA ILE A 177 1.53 17.23 8.66
C ILE A 177 1.04 16.07 9.55
N SER A 178 1.91 15.56 10.42
CA SER A 178 1.58 14.47 11.35
C SER A 178 0.46 14.87 12.32
N ALA A 179 0.49 16.11 12.83
CA ALA A 179 -0.58 16.60 13.69
C ALA A 179 -1.93 16.69 12.95
N PHE A 180 -1.93 17.14 11.68
CA PHE A 180 -3.14 17.15 10.85
C PHE A 180 -3.68 15.76 10.55
N ILE A 181 -2.80 14.79 10.24
CA ILE A 181 -3.20 13.39 10.01
C ILE A 181 -3.94 12.84 11.23
N GLN A 182 -3.43 13.12 12.44
CA GLN A 182 -3.98 12.62 13.70
C GLN A 182 -5.26 13.35 14.12
N LEU A 183 -5.25 14.69 14.09
CA LEU A 183 -6.30 15.51 14.71
C LEU A 183 -7.38 15.97 13.74
N LYS A 184 -7.06 16.11 12.45
CA LYS A 184 -7.99 16.47 11.37
C LYS A 184 -8.74 17.81 11.55
N ASP A 185 -8.32 18.62 12.52
CA ASP A 185 -8.91 19.92 12.83
C ASP A 185 -7.78 20.93 13.13
N TYR A 186 -7.75 22.03 12.37
CA TYR A 186 -6.70 23.04 12.50
C TYR A 186 -6.66 23.73 13.88
N LYS A 187 -7.77 23.78 14.62
CA LYS A 187 -7.82 24.36 15.97
C LYS A 187 -7.12 23.45 16.96
N LEU A 188 -7.38 22.14 16.87
CA LEU A 188 -6.70 21.15 17.70
C LEU A 188 -5.21 21.08 17.36
N VAL A 189 -4.85 21.22 16.08
CA VAL A 189 -3.44 21.27 15.66
C VAL A 189 -2.76 22.54 16.17
N ALA A 190 -3.43 23.69 16.11
CA ALA A 190 -2.93 24.95 16.66
C ALA A 190 -2.65 24.85 18.15
N GLU A 191 -3.57 24.26 18.91
CA GLU A 191 -3.40 24.01 20.35
C GLU A 191 -2.26 23.03 20.63
N LYS A 192 -2.23 21.89 19.94
CA LYS A 192 -1.20 20.85 20.14
C LYS A 192 0.22 21.34 19.86
N LEU A 193 0.39 22.24 18.89
CA LEU A 193 1.71 22.73 18.45
C LEU A 193 2.07 24.11 18.99
N ASP A 194 1.22 24.69 19.85
CA ASP A 194 1.35 26.06 20.34
C ASP A 194 1.58 27.07 19.19
N LYS A 195 0.65 27.06 18.22
CA LYS A 195 0.68 27.92 17.02
C LYS A 195 -0.60 28.74 16.89
N ASP A 196 -0.48 29.87 16.20
CA ASP A 196 -1.63 30.69 15.87
C ASP A 196 -2.68 29.92 15.02
N LYS A 197 -3.96 30.10 15.36
CA LYS A 197 -5.09 29.42 14.69
C LYS A 197 -5.23 29.84 13.23
N SER A 198 -5.00 31.12 12.92
CA SER A 198 -5.09 31.63 11.55
C SER A 198 -3.96 31.07 10.67
N LEU A 199 -2.76 30.90 11.24
CA LEU A 199 -1.64 30.22 10.59
C LEU A 199 -2.00 28.76 10.28
N MET A 200 -2.50 28.00 11.26
CA MET A 200 -2.86 26.59 11.03
C MET A 200 -4.01 26.43 10.04
N TRP A 201 -5.00 27.30 10.06
CA TRP A 201 -6.07 27.31 9.05
C TRP A 201 -5.52 27.50 7.63
N ARG A 202 -4.58 28.45 7.43
CA ARG A 202 -3.92 28.65 6.13
C ARG A 202 -3.11 27.41 5.73
N ARG A 203 -2.41 26.79 6.68
CA ARG A 203 -1.60 25.58 6.44
C ARG A 203 -2.46 24.38 6.06
N GLU A 204 -3.60 24.16 6.72
CA GLU A 204 -4.57 23.11 6.36
C GLU A 204 -4.96 23.18 4.87
N LYS A 205 -5.23 24.41 4.38
CA LYS A 205 -5.57 24.67 2.98
C LYS A 205 -4.40 24.44 2.04
N THR A 206 -3.24 25.04 2.32
CA THR A 206 -2.05 24.90 1.46
C THR A 206 -1.57 23.45 1.38
N MET A 207 -1.67 22.68 2.47
CA MET A 207 -1.33 21.26 2.52
C MET A 207 -2.45 20.36 1.99
N ARG A 208 -3.61 20.91 1.64
CA ARG A 208 -4.75 20.15 1.10
C ARG A 208 -5.18 18.99 2.01
N ILE A 209 -5.15 19.21 3.33
CA ILE A 209 -5.46 18.16 4.33
C ILE A 209 -6.87 17.59 4.13
N LYS A 210 -7.84 18.44 3.78
CA LYS A 210 -9.21 17.99 3.51
C LYS A 210 -9.29 17.10 2.26
N ASP A 211 -8.59 17.46 1.19
CA ASP A 211 -8.52 16.63 -0.03
C ASP A 211 -7.88 15.28 0.28
N TYR A 212 -6.78 15.28 1.05
CA TYR A 212 -6.10 14.07 1.50
C TYR A 212 -7.07 13.13 2.25
N MET A 213 -7.82 13.66 3.21
CA MET A 213 -8.79 12.88 3.99
C MET A 213 -9.93 12.36 3.10
N SER A 214 -10.46 13.19 2.20
CA SER A 214 -11.52 12.80 1.27
C SER A 214 -11.06 11.68 0.33
N VAL A 215 -9.88 11.80 -0.25
CA VAL A 215 -9.29 10.77 -1.12
C VAL A 215 -9.11 9.45 -0.37
N LYS A 216 -8.60 9.48 0.88
CA LYS A 216 -8.50 8.28 1.72
C LYS A 216 -9.86 7.63 2.00
N ASN A 217 -10.88 8.43 2.30
CA ASN A 217 -12.23 7.92 2.56
C ASN A 217 -12.83 7.27 1.30
N ILE A 218 -12.64 7.89 0.13
CA ILE A 218 -13.11 7.33 -1.15
C ILE A 218 -12.39 6.02 -1.45
N MET A 219 -11.06 5.96 -1.31
CA MET A 219 -10.30 4.71 -1.50
C MET A 219 -10.82 3.60 -0.57
N LYS A 220 -11.03 3.91 0.71
CA LYS A 220 -11.57 2.94 1.69
C LYS A 220 -12.96 2.42 1.28
N TYR A 221 -13.85 3.32 0.85
CA TYR A 221 -15.19 2.95 0.39
C TYR A 221 -15.15 2.03 -0.84
N ILE A 222 -14.28 2.30 -1.82
CA ILE A 222 -14.09 1.43 -2.98
C ILE A 222 -13.47 0.09 -2.58
N GLY A 223 -12.56 0.08 -1.60
CA GLY A 223 -11.99 -1.14 -1.04
C GLY A 223 -13.01 -2.05 -0.36
N GLU A 224 -14.02 -1.48 0.28
CA GLU A 224 -15.11 -2.22 0.96
C GLU A 224 -16.13 -2.81 -0.02
N ASN A 225 -16.39 -2.12 -1.15
CA ASN A 225 -17.43 -2.53 -2.08
C ASN A 225 -16.89 -3.48 -3.15
N LYS A 226 -17.33 -4.74 -3.14
CA LYS A 226 -16.95 -5.73 -4.16
C LYS A 226 -17.59 -5.51 -5.54
N ASN A 227 -18.49 -4.51 -5.68
CA ASN A 227 -19.38 -4.35 -6.84
C ASN A 227 -19.43 -2.90 -7.37
N VAL A 228 -18.28 -2.22 -7.53
CA VAL A 228 -18.24 -0.85 -8.12
C VAL A 228 -17.63 -0.90 -9.50
#